data_AF-A0A7C4UFF5-F1
#
_entry.id   AF-A0A7C4UFF5-F1
#
_cell.length_a   1.000
_cell.length_b   1.000
_cell.length_c   1.000
_cell.angle_alpha   90.00
_cell.angle_beta   90.00
_cell.angle_gamma   90.00
#
_symmetry.space_group_name_H-M   'P 1'
#
loop_
_entity.id
_entity.type
_entity.pdbx_description
1 polymer ?
#
loop_
_entity_poly.entity_id
_entity_poly.type
_entity_poly.pdbx_seq_one_letter_code
_entity_poly.pdbx_strand_id
1 'polypeptide(L)'
;MKRLIICLWLFFSPIFLFSEIISFYQVKFVNEDAKIDGMLDEDCWKKVDFTENFYAYLSKKPVPPQVKTSFGIFYNQKGLYIGIINYDENVEKIRATRYLRDDPLLWMDDCNEIYLDPEAKGIGYTKFITTFLGTKYDEKRTDAQLTDAGWNGENWIYRTSKEKDKWIVEIFLPWSDIGKKAKKDDIWKFNITRFCFTGKSWLTAATWSLGATYMSSDKFGYLYFSDEKMLDMEKICDFLSNILSPGWELPSGQYLYFSETKGKWKKERMNEIFEKEEKQVKEIFSEIDGMIGDFEKNKAIFNEYKSIKENLEKIYGESELIKITEIKELKDKIQEFYWKIKIEKEFK
;
A
#
# COMPACT_ATOMS: atom_id res chain seq x y z
N MET A 1 -38.73 -44.74 0.42
CA MET A 1 -37.34 -44.36 0.77
C MET A 1 -36.56 -44.15 -0.52
N LYS A 2 -36.59 -42.93 -1.08
CA LYS A 2 -35.73 -42.56 -2.21
C LYS A 2 -34.37 -42.20 -1.64
N ARG A 3 -33.33 -42.93 -2.04
CA ARG A 3 -31.93 -42.67 -1.65
C ARG A 3 -31.52 -41.32 -2.23
N LEU A 4 -31.36 -40.33 -1.36
CA LEU A 4 -30.81 -39.03 -1.69
C LEU A 4 -29.29 -39.22 -1.84
N ILE A 5 -28.79 -39.20 -3.07
CA ILE A 5 -27.35 -39.10 -3.33
C ILE A 5 -27.01 -37.63 -3.17
N ILE A 6 -26.57 -37.24 -1.97
CA ILE A 6 -25.97 -35.93 -1.73
C ILE A 6 -24.58 -35.99 -2.38
N CYS A 7 -24.48 -35.53 -3.63
CA CYS A 7 -23.19 -35.15 -4.19
C CYS A 7 -22.74 -33.88 -3.47
N LEU A 8 -22.06 -34.06 -2.32
CA LEU A 8 -21.25 -33.04 -1.68
C LEU A 8 -20.09 -32.68 -2.61
N TRP A 9 -20.36 -31.82 -3.59
CA TRP A 9 -19.33 -30.94 -4.13
C TRP A 9 -19.00 -29.95 -3.03
N LEU A 10 -18.17 -30.40 -2.08
CA LEU A 10 -17.44 -29.52 -1.19
C LEU A 10 -16.48 -28.73 -2.09
N PHE A 11 -16.96 -27.63 -2.66
CA PHE A 11 -16.11 -26.48 -2.88
C PHE A 11 -15.70 -26.02 -1.49
N PHE A 12 -14.71 -26.70 -0.89
CA PHE A 12 -13.86 -26.10 0.12
C PHE A 12 -13.23 -24.91 -0.60
N SER A 13 -13.91 -23.77 -0.56
CA SER A 13 -13.26 -22.51 -0.83
C SER A 13 -12.22 -22.43 0.27
N PRO A 14 -10.91 -22.50 -0.03
CA PRO A 14 -9.92 -22.20 0.98
C PRO A 14 -10.32 -20.82 1.51
N ILE A 15 -10.49 -20.69 2.82
CA ILE A 15 -10.61 -19.38 3.46
C ILE A 15 -9.40 -18.61 2.95
N PHE A 16 -9.62 -17.69 2.00
CA PHE A 16 -8.55 -16.85 1.50
C PHE A 16 -8.17 -16.00 2.70
N LEU A 17 -7.07 -16.37 3.35
CA LEU A 17 -6.30 -15.44 4.16
C LEU A 17 -6.13 -14.19 3.29
N PHE A 18 -6.58 -13.05 3.80
CA PHE A 18 -6.51 -11.77 3.09
C PHE A 18 -5.16 -11.63 2.40
N SER A 19 -5.19 -11.37 1.09
CA SER A 19 -3.95 -11.19 0.36
C SER A 19 -3.27 -9.88 0.79
N GLU A 20 -1.97 -9.94 1.04
CA GLU A 20 -1.17 -8.77 1.36
C GLU A 20 -0.63 -8.16 0.06
N ILE A 21 -1.14 -6.99 -0.30
CA ILE A 21 -0.63 -6.23 -1.46
C ILE A 21 0.68 -5.58 -1.06
N ILE A 22 1.76 -5.99 -1.72
CA ILE A 22 3.12 -5.52 -1.48
C ILE A 22 3.41 -4.29 -2.34
N SER A 23 3.79 -3.19 -1.69
CA SER A 23 4.42 -2.05 -2.36
C SER A 23 5.91 -2.31 -2.56
N PHE A 24 6.41 -2.01 -3.76
CA PHE A 24 7.80 -2.27 -4.12
C PHE A 24 8.37 -1.10 -4.95
N TYR A 25 9.62 -0.71 -4.68
CA TYR A 25 10.27 0.41 -5.37
C TYR A 25 11.75 0.10 -5.63
N GLN A 26 12.20 0.37 -6.86
CA GLN A 26 13.61 0.21 -7.23
C GLN A 26 14.40 1.46 -6.87
N VAL A 27 15.46 1.31 -6.07
CA VAL A 27 16.38 2.40 -5.76
C VAL A 27 17.65 2.23 -6.57
N LYS A 28 17.91 3.19 -7.48
CA LYS A 28 19.05 3.15 -8.40
C LYS A 28 20.29 3.81 -7.80
N PHE A 29 21.47 3.26 -8.08
CA PHE A 29 22.71 3.97 -7.80
C PHE A 29 22.88 5.12 -8.79
N VAL A 30 23.11 6.32 -8.28
CA VAL A 30 23.38 7.52 -9.07
C VAL A 30 24.64 8.14 -8.51
N ASN A 31 25.70 8.25 -9.32
CA ASN A 31 27.02 8.66 -8.80
C ASN A 31 27.06 10.15 -8.43
N GLU A 32 26.15 10.96 -8.97
CA GLU A 32 26.02 12.38 -8.66
C GLU A 32 25.38 12.62 -7.28
N ASP A 33 25.64 13.80 -6.71
CA ASP A 33 24.96 14.30 -5.52
C ASP A 33 23.83 15.26 -5.94
N ALA A 34 22.76 15.32 -5.15
CA ALA A 34 21.79 16.43 -5.20
C ALA A 34 22.18 17.51 -4.17
N LYS A 35 21.96 18.78 -4.51
CA LYS A 35 22.06 19.88 -3.58
C LYS A 35 20.71 20.03 -2.90
N ILE A 36 20.66 19.67 -1.62
CA ILE A 36 19.43 19.68 -0.84
C ILE A 36 18.92 21.10 -0.65
N ASP A 37 18.05 21.55 -1.55
CA ASP A 37 17.45 22.88 -1.61
C ASP A 37 15.93 22.87 -1.83
N GLY A 38 15.35 21.70 -2.06
CA GLY A 38 13.91 21.49 -2.17
C GLY A 38 13.37 21.74 -3.57
N MET A 39 14.21 21.81 -4.61
CA MET A 39 13.76 22.09 -5.99
C MET A 39 13.69 20.85 -6.89
N LEU A 40 14.43 19.78 -6.57
CA LEU A 40 14.50 18.54 -7.36
C LEU A 40 14.86 18.78 -8.85
N ASP A 41 15.73 19.75 -9.14
CA ASP A 41 16.03 20.21 -10.50
C ASP A 41 17.36 19.69 -11.06
N GLU A 42 18.18 19.04 -10.23
CA GLU A 42 19.47 18.48 -10.61
C GLU A 42 19.36 17.26 -11.53
N ASP A 43 20.42 17.04 -12.32
CA ASP A 43 20.47 15.96 -13.31
C ASP A 43 20.35 14.56 -12.70
N CYS A 44 20.69 14.37 -11.43
CA CYS A 44 20.46 13.10 -10.73
C CYS A 44 18.97 12.75 -10.66
N TRP A 45 18.10 13.73 -10.38
CA TRP A 45 16.65 13.52 -10.24
C TRP A 45 15.99 13.09 -11.55
N LYS A 46 16.55 13.50 -12.71
CA LYS A 46 16.09 13.06 -14.04
C LYS A 46 16.31 11.56 -14.30
N LYS A 47 17.15 10.89 -13.50
CA LYS A 47 17.44 9.46 -13.60
C LYS A 47 16.60 8.62 -12.64
N VAL A 48 15.79 9.26 -11.80
CA VAL A 48 14.98 8.64 -10.75
C VAL A 48 13.55 8.46 -11.25
N ASP A 49 13.00 7.27 -11.04
CA ASP A 49 11.60 7.00 -11.36
C ASP A 49 10.73 7.47 -10.19
N PHE A 50 9.86 8.45 -10.41
CA PHE A 50 8.90 8.88 -9.39
C PHE A 50 7.66 7.99 -9.41
N THR A 51 7.15 7.62 -8.24
CA THR A 51 5.91 6.85 -8.10
C THR A 51 4.85 7.64 -7.34
N GLU A 52 3.62 7.56 -7.83
CA GLU A 52 2.43 8.20 -7.25
C GLU A 52 1.48 7.19 -6.59
N ASN A 53 1.90 5.92 -6.51
CA ASN A 53 1.09 4.81 -6.02
C ASN A 53 0.98 4.81 -4.50
N PHE A 54 0.22 5.75 -3.97
CA PHE A 54 -0.14 5.81 -2.56
C PHE A 54 -1.55 5.24 -2.33
N TYR A 55 -1.83 4.93 -1.07
CA TYR A 55 -3.12 4.48 -0.58
C TYR A 55 -3.64 5.43 0.50
N ALA A 56 -4.96 5.48 0.67
CA ALA A 56 -5.57 6.14 1.80
C ALA A 56 -5.05 5.56 3.13
N TYR A 57 -4.61 6.42 4.04
CA TYR A 57 -4.07 6.01 5.34
C TYR A 57 -5.12 5.23 6.15
N LEU A 58 -4.68 4.19 6.87
CA LEU A 58 -5.53 3.23 7.61
C LEU A 58 -6.50 2.40 6.75
N SER A 59 -6.48 2.54 5.43
CA SER A 59 -7.28 1.69 4.55
C SER A 59 -6.73 0.26 4.55
N LYS A 60 -7.64 -0.71 4.63
CA LYS A 60 -7.34 -2.13 4.39
C LYS A 60 -7.45 -2.51 2.91
N LYS A 61 -7.94 -1.59 2.07
CA LYS A 61 -8.17 -1.77 0.65
C LYS A 61 -7.29 -0.83 -0.15
N PRO A 62 -6.91 -1.16 -1.40
CA PRO A 62 -6.04 -0.34 -2.24
C PRO A 62 -6.76 0.90 -2.80
N VAL A 63 -7.40 1.69 -1.92
CA VAL A 63 -8.14 2.90 -2.24
C VAL A 63 -7.15 4.04 -2.43
N PRO A 64 -7.22 4.79 -3.54
CA PRO A 64 -6.38 5.97 -3.75
C PRO A 64 -6.60 7.02 -2.66
N PRO A 65 -5.56 7.74 -2.21
CA PRO A 65 -5.72 8.80 -1.23
C PRO A 65 -6.42 10.02 -1.86
N GLN A 66 -7.07 10.82 -1.02
CA GLN A 66 -7.63 12.11 -1.44
C GLN A 66 -6.56 13.17 -1.72
N VAL A 67 -5.32 12.94 -1.27
CA VAL A 67 -4.18 13.84 -1.48
C VAL A 67 -3.13 13.14 -2.32
N LYS A 68 -2.86 13.69 -3.50
CA LYS A 68 -1.89 13.14 -4.44
C LYS A 68 -0.48 13.40 -3.92
N THR A 69 0.34 12.36 -3.87
CA THR A 69 1.73 12.43 -3.39
C THR A 69 2.60 11.59 -4.30
N SER A 70 3.79 12.08 -4.61
CA SER A 70 4.78 11.38 -5.42
C SER A 70 6.10 11.34 -4.68
N PHE A 71 6.89 10.28 -4.85
CA PHE A 71 8.27 10.28 -4.37
C PHE A 71 9.22 9.57 -5.33
N GLY A 72 10.49 9.94 -5.24
CA GLY A 72 11.60 9.30 -5.92
C GLY A 72 12.76 9.11 -4.96
N ILE A 73 13.51 8.02 -5.12
CA ILE A 73 14.67 7.70 -4.27
C ILE A 73 15.83 7.26 -5.15
N PHE A 74 17.01 7.79 -4.86
CA PHE A 74 18.27 7.22 -5.33
C PHE A 74 19.27 7.13 -4.19
N TYR A 75 20.36 6.41 -4.44
CA TYR A 75 21.45 6.31 -3.48
C TYR A 75 22.80 6.47 -4.15
N ASN A 76 23.79 6.86 -3.37
CA ASN A 76 25.17 6.96 -3.83
C ASN A 76 26.16 6.53 -2.73
N GLN A 77 27.45 6.86 -2.89
CA GLN A 77 28.46 6.45 -1.91
C GLN A 77 28.27 7.08 -0.52
N LYS A 78 27.58 8.23 -0.43
CA LYS A 78 27.40 9.06 0.77
C LYS A 78 26.11 8.73 1.53
N GLY A 79 25.01 8.48 0.83
CA GLY A 79 23.72 8.27 1.46
C GLY A 79 22.57 7.99 0.51
N LEU A 80 21.38 8.04 1.08
CA LEU A 80 20.09 7.95 0.40
C LEU A 80 19.54 9.36 0.18
N TYR A 81 19.01 9.62 -1.01
CA TYR A 81 18.37 10.87 -1.39
C TYR A 81 16.91 10.60 -1.66
N ILE A 82 16.02 11.36 -1.01
CA ILE A 82 14.57 11.19 -1.11
C ILE A 82 13.96 12.52 -1.55
N GLY A 83 13.27 12.51 -2.67
CA GLY A 83 12.45 13.62 -3.15
C GLY A 83 10.99 13.28 -2.98
N ILE A 84 10.21 14.15 -2.36
CA ILE A 84 8.77 13.98 -2.15
C ILE A 84 8.06 15.20 -2.71
N ILE A 85 7.09 14.96 -3.58
CA ILE A 85 6.21 15.99 -4.15
C ILE A 85 4.83 15.80 -3.55
N ASN A 86 4.41 16.79 -2.76
CA ASN A 86 3.12 16.81 -2.10
C ASN A 86 2.19 17.76 -2.86
N TYR A 87 1.37 17.23 -3.77
CA TYR A 87 0.40 18.04 -4.51
C TYR A 87 -0.69 18.55 -3.57
N ASP A 88 -1.01 19.84 -3.69
CA ASP A 88 -1.98 20.53 -2.85
C ASP A 88 -2.46 21.80 -3.55
N GLU A 89 -3.75 21.93 -3.85
CA GLU A 89 -4.30 23.15 -4.45
C GLU A 89 -4.39 24.33 -3.45
N ASN A 90 -4.23 24.05 -2.15
CA ASN A 90 -4.35 24.99 -1.06
C ASN A 90 -3.01 25.16 -0.31
N VAL A 91 -1.88 25.19 -1.02
CA VAL A 91 -0.53 25.36 -0.42
C VAL A 91 -0.42 26.54 0.57
N GLU A 92 -1.17 27.62 0.35
CA GLU A 92 -1.17 28.79 1.25
C GLU A 92 -1.86 28.54 2.60
N LYS A 93 -2.57 27.41 2.74
CA LYS A 93 -3.25 26.98 3.97
C LYS A 93 -2.54 25.82 4.67
N ILE A 94 -1.38 25.40 4.18
CA ILE A 94 -0.56 24.35 4.79
C ILE A 94 -0.39 24.66 6.28
N ARG A 95 -0.76 23.70 7.12
CA ARG A 95 -0.66 23.85 8.56
C ARG A 95 0.78 23.65 8.99
N ALA A 96 1.29 24.69 9.62
CA ALA A 96 2.69 24.88 9.95
C ALA A 96 2.78 25.62 11.29
N THR A 97 2.25 25.02 12.34
CA THR A 97 2.12 25.61 13.68
C THR A 97 3.17 25.11 14.66
N ARG A 98 3.83 23.99 14.36
CA ARG A 98 4.78 23.28 15.20
C ARG A 98 6.21 23.57 14.72
N TYR A 99 6.97 24.28 15.54
CA TYR A 99 8.32 24.77 15.21
C TYR A 99 9.41 24.15 16.10
N LEU A 100 9.03 23.44 17.16
CA LEU A 100 9.99 22.79 18.06
C LEU A 100 10.48 21.50 17.41
N ARG A 101 11.81 21.37 17.30
CA ARG A 101 12.46 20.11 16.98
C ARG A 101 12.04 19.04 18.00
N ASP A 102 11.81 17.83 17.51
CA ASP A 102 11.43 16.64 18.29
C ASP A 102 10.08 16.77 19.04
N ASP A 103 9.17 17.64 18.58
CA ASP A 103 7.78 17.67 19.07
C ASP A 103 7.05 16.37 18.65
N PRO A 104 6.59 15.53 19.59
CA PRO A 104 5.90 14.27 19.25
C PRO A 104 4.55 14.50 18.55
N LEU A 105 4.06 15.74 18.48
CA LEU A 105 2.85 16.16 17.79
C LEU A 105 3.11 16.80 16.43
N LEU A 106 4.31 16.67 15.83
CA LEU A 106 4.56 17.16 14.46
C LEU A 106 3.58 16.60 13.42
N TRP A 107 3.05 15.40 13.64
CA TRP A 107 2.02 14.81 12.78
C TRP A 107 0.68 15.59 12.75
N MET A 108 0.50 16.56 13.66
CA MET A 108 -0.65 17.48 13.68
C MET A 108 -0.51 18.69 12.73
N ASP A 109 0.64 18.82 12.08
CA ASP A 109 0.92 19.73 10.96
C ASP A 109 1.00 18.95 9.64
N ASP A 110 0.96 19.66 8.52
CA ASP A 110 1.24 19.07 7.21
C ASP A 110 2.71 18.61 7.17
N CYS A 111 2.90 17.29 7.05
CA CYS A 111 4.21 16.67 7.17
C CYS A 111 4.35 15.38 6.36
N ASN A 112 5.60 14.99 6.12
CA ASN A 112 5.96 13.67 5.65
C ASN A 112 6.69 12.92 6.76
N GLU A 113 6.26 11.68 7.01
CA GLU A 113 6.95 10.72 7.86
C GLU A 113 7.58 9.65 6.97
N ILE A 114 8.88 9.42 7.15
CA ILE A 114 9.69 8.47 6.40
C ILE A 114 10.12 7.38 7.37
N TYR A 115 9.83 6.13 7.03
CA TYR A 115 10.17 4.96 7.81
C TYR A 115 11.16 4.11 7.05
N LEU A 116 12.26 3.74 7.68
CA LEU A 116 13.32 2.94 7.07
C LEU A 116 13.70 1.78 7.99
N ASP A 117 13.61 0.56 7.48
CA ASP A 117 14.07 -0.67 8.12
C ASP A 117 15.10 -1.36 7.20
N PRO A 118 16.39 -1.05 7.38
CA PRO A 118 17.45 -1.64 6.58
C PRO A 118 17.63 -3.15 6.78
N GLU A 119 17.04 -3.73 7.84
CA GLU A 119 17.11 -5.15 8.15
C GLU A 119 15.93 -5.94 7.56
N ALA A 120 14.92 -5.26 7.02
CA ALA A 120 13.72 -5.82 6.40
C ALA A 120 12.98 -6.84 7.28
N LYS A 121 13.02 -6.65 8.61
CA LYS A 121 12.35 -7.54 9.58
C LYS A 121 10.91 -7.10 9.87
N GLY A 122 10.57 -5.85 9.60
CA GLY A 122 9.26 -5.27 9.88
C GLY A 122 8.99 -5.04 11.36
N ILE A 123 10.03 -5.00 12.18
CA ILE A 123 9.94 -4.82 13.64
C ILE A 123 10.62 -3.52 14.06
N GLY A 124 11.91 -3.38 13.77
CA GLY A 124 12.68 -2.17 14.02
C GLY A 124 12.70 -1.25 12.80
N TYR A 125 12.76 0.06 13.02
CA TYR A 125 12.91 1.07 11.97
C TYR A 125 13.47 2.37 12.55
N THR A 126 14.08 3.19 11.71
CA THR A 126 14.29 4.62 11.96
C THR A 126 13.16 5.40 11.32
N LYS A 127 12.62 6.37 12.04
CA LYS A 127 11.58 7.28 11.54
C LYS A 127 12.15 8.69 11.48
N PHE A 128 11.87 9.39 10.38
CA PHE A 128 12.21 10.79 10.17
C PHE A 128 10.95 11.55 9.78
N ILE A 129 10.71 12.70 10.40
CA ILE A 129 9.59 13.58 10.07
C ILE A 129 10.13 14.93 9.62
N THR A 130 9.50 15.46 8.59
CA THR A 130 9.69 16.85 8.19
C THR A 130 8.34 17.49 7.90
N THR A 131 8.10 18.65 8.51
CA THR A 131 6.97 19.53 8.17
C THR A 131 7.33 20.45 7.02
N PHE A 132 6.33 21.15 6.46
CA PHE A 132 6.58 22.19 5.46
C PHE A 132 7.53 23.30 5.92
N LEU A 133 7.48 23.73 7.19
CA LEU A 133 8.41 24.74 7.74
C LEU A 133 9.85 24.26 7.87
N GLY A 134 10.06 22.96 7.69
CA GLY A 134 11.28 22.33 8.06
C GLY A 134 11.52 22.28 9.57
N THR A 135 10.50 21.82 10.29
CA THR A 135 10.68 21.25 11.63
C THR A 135 11.05 19.77 11.52
N LYS A 136 12.02 19.32 12.34
CA LYS A 136 12.54 17.95 12.37
C LYS A 136 12.00 17.16 13.56
N TYR A 137 11.79 15.87 13.34
CA TYR A 137 11.72 14.86 14.38
C TYR A 137 12.38 13.60 13.85
N ASP A 138 13.12 12.89 14.70
CA ASP A 138 13.60 11.55 14.41
C ASP A 138 13.49 10.64 15.63
N GLU A 139 13.36 9.35 15.37
CA GLU A 139 13.35 8.33 16.41
C GLU A 139 13.84 7.00 15.86
N LYS A 140 14.22 6.11 16.77
CA LYS A 140 14.61 4.75 16.43
C LYS A 140 13.81 3.73 17.21
N ARG A 141 13.08 2.88 16.50
CA ARG A 141 12.46 1.68 17.05
C ARG A 141 13.39 0.49 16.87
N THR A 142 13.71 -0.18 17.96
CA THR A 142 14.60 -1.36 17.94
C THR A 142 13.84 -2.68 18.04
N ASP A 143 12.65 -2.66 18.65
CA ASP A 143 11.74 -3.81 18.74
C ASP A 143 10.26 -3.35 18.76
N ALA A 144 9.31 -4.30 18.73
CA ALA A 144 7.88 -4.05 18.76
C ALA A 144 7.41 -3.20 19.96
N GLN A 145 8.17 -3.14 21.05
CA GLN A 145 7.79 -2.39 22.26
C GLN A 145 8.77 -1.27 22.62
N LEU A 146 9.92 -1.19 21.95
CA LEU A 146 10.99 -0.28 22.33
C LEU A 146 11.26 0.75 21.23
N THR A 147 10.79 1.97 21.48
CA THR A 147 11.09 3.16 20.69
C THR A 147 11.95 4.10 21.51
N ASP A 148 13.14 4.40 20.99
CA ASP A 148 14.02 5.45 21.48
C ASP A 148 13.72 6.75 20.73
N ALA A 149 12.85 7.57 21.32
CA ALA A 149 12.52 8.91 20.82
C ALA A 149 13.61 9.95 21.14
N GLY A 150 14.67 9.57 21.87
CA GLY A 150 15.84 10.44 22.11
C GLY A 150 16.94 10.22 21.07
N TRP A 151 16.86 9.14 20.28
CA TRP A 151 17.80 8.88 19.20
C TRP A 151 17.69 9.98 18.15
N ASN A 152 18.82 10.62 17.85
CA ASN A 152 18.91 11.70 16.88
C ASN A 152 19.88 11.36 15.74
N GLY A 153 19.42 11.54 14.50
CA GLY A 153 20.31 11.53 13.34
C GLY A 153 21.14 12.81 13.32
N GLU A 154 22.46 12.68 13.29
CA GLU A 154 23.37 13.82 13.43
C GLU A 154 23.49 14.64 12.15
N ASN A 155 23.45 13.99 10.98
CA ASN A 155 23.93 14.55 9.73
C ASN A 155 22.89 14.61 8.62
N TRP A 156 21.70 14.02 8.80
CA TRP A 156 20.65 14.13 7.80
C TRP A 156 20.20 15.57 7.62
N ILE A 157 20.00 15.97 6.38
CA ILE A 157 19.56 17.31 6.02
C ILE A 157 18.37 17.22 5.07
N TYR A 158 17.61 18.29 5.01
CA TYR A 158 16.49 18.39 4.13
C TYR A 158 16.16 19.85 3.86
N ARG A 159 15.42 20.10 2.79
CA ARG A 159 14.83 21.39 2.46
C ARG A 159 13.45 21.21 1.90
N THR A 160 12.65 22.24 2.09
CA THR A 160 11.29 22.32 1.56
C THR A 160 11.16 23.54 0.67
N SER A 161 10.31 23.41 -0.33
CA SER A 161 9.90 24.54 -1.16
C SER A 161 8.39 24.45 -1.42
N LYS A 162 7.79 25.55 -1.85
CA LYS A 162 6.40 25.55 -2.34
C LYS A 162 6.33 26.14 -3.73
N GLU A 163 5.48 25.53 -4.53
CA GLU A 163 4.97 26.06 -5.79
C GLU A 163 3.46 26.27 -5.66
N LYS A 164 2.80 26.67 -6.74
CA LYS A 164 1.38 27.05 -6.73
C LYS A 164 0.44 25.90 -6.33
N ASP A 165 0.77 24.68 -6.70
CA ASP A 165 -0.09 23.49 -6.64
C ASP A 165 0.57 22.29 -5.92
N LYS A 166 1.73 22.52 -5.29
CA LYS A 166 2.49 21.50 -4.57
C LYS A 166 3.49 22.13 -3.60
N TRP A 167 3.90 21.35 -2.62
CA TRP A 167 5.11 21.61 -1.86
C TRP A 167 6.05 20.41 -1.97
N ILE A 168 7.34 20.69 -1.96
CA ILE A 168 8.39 19.72 -2.22
C ILE A 168 9.20 19.54 -0.95
N VAL A 169 9.62 18.30 -0.70
CA VAL A 169 10.60 17.95 0.30
C VAL A 169 11.75 17.23 -0.39
N GLU A 170 12.96 17.68 -0.11
CA GLU A 170 14.17 17.02 -0.55
C GLU A 170 15.01 16.67 0.66
N ILE A 171 15.42 15.41 0.79
CA ILE A 171 16.09 14.85 1.97
C ILE A 171 17.36 14.13 1.55
N PHE A 172 18.43 14.34 2.31
CA PHE A 172 19.63 13.50 2.29
C PHE A 172 19.78 12.80 3.64
N LEU A 173 19.84 11.47 3.60
CA LEU A 173 20.07 10.59 4.74
C LEU A 173 21.44 9.91 4.57
N PRO A 174 22.49 10.34 5.29
CA PRO A 174 23.81 9.73 5.19
C PRO A 174 23.81 8.31 5.77
N TRP A 175 24.69 7.45 5.26
CA TRP A 175 24.80 6.06 5.74
C TRP A 175 25.14 5.96 7.24
N SER A 176 25.80 6.98 7.81
CA SER A 176 26.08 7.06 9.25
C SER A 176 24.82 7.09 10.09
N ASP A 177 23.81 7.85 9.64
CA ASP A 177 22.56 8.04 10.38
C ASP A 177 21.62 6.84 10.20
N ILE A 178 21.69 6.18 9.03
CA ILE A 178 20.95 4.94 8.77
C ILE A 178 21.56 3.76 9.55
N GLY A 179 22.89 3.77 9.77
CA GLY A 179 23.62 2.68 10.42
C GLY A 179 23.89 1.47 9.51
N LYS A 180 23.50 1.54 8.23
CA LYS A 180 23.77 0.53 7.21
C LYS A 180 23.95 1.22 5.86
N LYS A 181 25.04 0.89 5.17
CA LYS A 181 25.26 1.31 3.78
C LYS A 181 24.61 0.31 2.84
N ALA A 182 23.73 0.80 1.97
CA ALA A 182 23.09 -0.03 0.95
C ALA A 182 24.11 -0.60 -0.04
N LYS A 183 23.83 -1.81 -0.53
CA LYS A 183 24.59 -2.50 -1.57
C LYS A 183 23.64 -2.94 -2.69
N LYS A 184 24.19 -3.19 -3.88
CA LYS A 184 23.44 -3.85 -4.95
C LYS A 184 22.83 -5.15 -4.42
N ASP A 185 21.57 -5.37 -4.77
CA ASP A 185 20.70 -6.47 -4.33
C ASP A 185 20.24 -6.43 -2.86
N ASP A 186 20.53 -5.37 -2.10
CA ASP A 186 19.91 -5.17 -0.79
C ASP A 186 18.39 -4.98 -0.92
N ILE A 187 17.67 -5.47 0.08
CA ILE A 187 16.22 -5.24 0.23
C ILE A 187 15.94 -4.70 1.60
N TRP A 188 15.33 -3.53 1.65
CA TRP A 188 14.99 -2.82 2.88
C TRP A 188 13.48 -2.64 2.95
N LYS A 189 12.93 -2.59 4.17
CA LYS A 189 11.54 -2.17 4.37
C LYS A 189 11.45 -0.64 4.46
N PHE A 190 10.39 -0.09 3.90
CA PHE A 190 10.23 1.35 3.77
C PHE A 190 8.77 1.79 3.73
N ASN A 191 8.50 2.98 4.22
CA ASN A 191 7.23 3.65 3.99
C ASN A 191 7.36 5.17 4.02
N ILE A 192 6.51 5.85 3.26
CA ILE A 192 6.24 7.29 3.42
C ILE A 192 4.77 7.44 3.79
N THR A 193 4.51 8.20 4.84
CA THR A 193 3.18 8.69 5.19
C THR A 193 3.14 10.20 5.04
N ARG A 194 2.12 10.72 4.35
CA ARG A 194 1.82 12.16 4.31
C ARG A 194 0.61 12.42 5.20
N PHE A 195 0.73 13.34 6.15
CA PHE A 195 -0.41 13.94 6.84
C PHE A 195 -0.71 15.30 6.23
N CYS A 196 -1.99 15.57 6.00
CA CYS A 196 -2.45 16.76 5.30
C CYS A 196 -3.70 17.35 5.95
N PHE A 197 -3.65 18.66 6.25
CA PHE A 197 -4.72 19.39 6.95
C PHE A 197 -5.43 20.41 6.07
N THR A 198 -5.05 20.52 4.80
CA THR A 198 -5.71 21.33 3.77
C THR A 198 -6.77 20.57 2.98
N GLY A 199 -6.86 19.25 3.18
CA GLY A 199 -7.77 18.36 2.46
C GLY A 199 -9.26 18.55 2.78
N LYS A 200 -10.11 17.71 2.17
CA LYS A 200 -11.58 17.78 2.31
C LYS A 200 -12.08 17.40 3.71
N SER A 201 -11.25 16.70 4.50
CA SER A 201 -11.52 16.27 5.86
C SER A 201 -10.62 17.00 6.85
N TRP A 202 -10.98 17.00 8.14
CA TRP A 202 -10.20 17.58 9.23
C TRP A 202 -8.77 17.00 9.35
N LEU A 203 -8.59 15.77 8.87
CA LEU A 203 -7.30 15.15 8.61
C LEU A 203 -7.44 14.25 7.38
N THR A 204 -6.54 14.44 6.42
CA THR A 204 -6.39 13.57 5.24
C THR A 204 -4.98 13.02 5.24
N ALA A 205 -4.81 11.73 5.01
CA ALA A 205 -3.48 11.13 4.99
C ALA A 205 -3.33 10.08 3.90
N ALA A 206 -2.12 9.95 3.40
CA ALA A 206 -1.71 8.99 2.39
C ALA A 206 -0.52 8.18 2.90
N THR A 207 -0.46 6.89 2.55
CA THR A 207 0.68 6.00 2.84
C THR A 207 1.12 5.30 1.57
N TRP A 208 2.42 5.12 1.37
CA TRP A 208 2.92 4.43 0.19
C TRP A 208 2.61 2.92 0.20
N SER A 209 2.76 2.28 1.36
CA SER A 209 2.45 0.87 1.52
C SER A 209 1.05 0.67 2.11
N LEU A 210 0.29 -0.26 1.55
CA LEU A 210 -1.11 -0.47 1.91
C LEU A 210 -1.22 -0.94 3.37
N GLY A 211 -1.98 -0.19 4.18
CA GLY A 211 -2.18 -0.52 5.59
C GLY A 211 -0.94 -0.31 6.48
N ALA A 212 0.15 0.25 5.95
CA ALA A 212 1.32 0.60 6.73
C ALA A 212 1.05 1.82 7.62
N THR A 213 1.53 1.72 8.86
CA THR A 213 1.48 2.76 9.89
C THR A 213 2.68 2.57 10.81
N TYR A 214 2.93 3.51 11.73
CA TYR A 214 3.92 3.30 12.79
C TYR A 214 3.68 2.04 13.64
N MET A 215 2.43 1.55 13.71
CA MET A 215 2.04 0.34 14.45
C MET A 215 2.10 -0.95 13.62
N SER A 216 2.11 -0.84 12.29
CA SER A 216 2.07 -1.96 11.34
C SER A 216 3.28 -1.93 10.41
N SER A 217 4.48 -1.94 11.00
CA SER A 217 5.77 -1.97 10.27
C SER A 217 6.02 -3.28 9.53
N ASP A 218 5.28 -4.33 9.88
CA ASP A 218 5.21 -5.57 9.11
C ASP A 218 4.71 -5.32 7.69
N LYS A 219 3.83 -4.33 7.49
CA LYS A 219 3.25 -3.95 6.20
C LYS A 219 4.04 -2.91 5.42
N PHE A 220 5.24 -2.52 5.87
CA PHE A 220 6.09 -1.63 5.09
C PHE A 220 6.43 -2.28 3.74
N GLY A 221 6.44 -1.46 2.70
CA GLY A 221 6.83 -1.89 1.36
C GLY A 221 8.33 -2.14 1.29
N TYR A 222 8.83 -2.52 0.13
CA TYR A 222 10.22 -2.88 -0.06
C TYR A 222 10.95 -1.94 -1.01
N LEU A 223 12.11 -1.46 -0.59
CA LEU A 223 13.12 -0.89 -1.46
C LEU A 223 14.03 -2.00 -1.95
N TYR A 224 14.33 -2.02 -3.24
CA TYR A 224 15.30 -2.92 -3.84
C TYR A 224 16.40 -2.12 -4.53
N PHE A 225 17.62 -2.28 -4.03
CA PHE A 225 18.77 -1.53 -4.49
C PHE A 225 19.36 -2.21 -5.73
N SER A 226 19.12 -1.64 -6.91
CA SER A 226 19.52 -2.25 -8.17
C SER A 226 19.78 -1.21 -9.25
N ASP A 227 20.85 -1.43 -10.01
CA ASP A 227 21.28 -0.58 -11.12
C ASP A 227 20.74 -1.08 -12.48
N GLU A 228 19.97 -2.17 -12.45
CA GLU A 228 19.37 -2.72 -13.66
C GLU A 228 18.34 -1.73 -14.25
N LYS A 229 18.29 -1.64 -15.58
CA LYS A 229 17.36 -0.72 -16.26
C LYS A 229 15.90 -1.14 -16.04
N MET A 230 15.64 -2.42 -15.82
CA MET A 230 14.32 -2.98 -15.55
C MET A 230 14.40 -3.87 -14.31
N LEU A 231 13.30 -3.87 -13.55
CA LEU A 231 13.10 -4.78 -12.43
C LEU A 231 13.07 -6.23 -12.91
N ASP A 232 13.97 -7.06 -12.38
CA ASP A 232 13.91 -8.51 -12.52
C ASP A 232 12.84 -9.07 -11.58
N MET A 233 11.60 -9.12 -12.08
CA MET A 233 10.44 -9.57 -11.30
C MET A 233 10.56 -11.03 -10.87
N GLU A 234 11.27 -11.89 -11.62
CA GLU A 234 11.46 -13.28 -11.23
C GLU A 234 12.34 -13.35 -9.98
N LYS A 235 13.49 -12.66 -10.00
CA LYS A 235 14.38 -12.57 -8.84
C LYS A 235 13.68 -11.96 -7.62
N ILE A 236 12.86 -10.94 -7.83
CA ILE A 236 12.08 -10.30 -6.75
C ILE A 236 11.05 -11.27 -6.18
N CYS A 237 10.26 -11.94 -7.02
CA CYS A 237 9.25 -12.88 -6.58
C CYS A 237 9.86 -14.12 -5.90
N ASP A 238 11.00 -14.61 -6.38
CA ASP A 238 11.77 -15.67 -5.72
C ASP A 238 12.25 -15.23 -4.33
N PHE A 239 12.79 -14.01 -4.22
CA PHE A 239 13.16 -13.44 -2.93
C PHE A 239 11.95 -13.35 -1.99
N LEU A 240 10.86 -12.73 -2.42
CA LEU A 240 9.64 -12.57 -1.62
C LEU A 240 9.06 -13.92 -1.20
N SER A 241 9.06 -14.91 -2.10
CA SER A 241 8.59 -16.28 -1.80
C SER A 241 9.41 -17.01 -0.75
N ASN A 242 10.67 -16.63 -0.57
CA ASN A 242 11.56 -17.21 0.42
C ASN A 242 11.40 -16.56 1.81
N ILE A 243 11.12 -15.25 1.84
CA ILE A 243 11.02 -14.49 3.09
C ILE A 243 9.59 -14.39 3.64
N LEU A 244 8.58 -14.35 2.78
CA LEU A 244 7.18 -14.15 3.15
C LEU A 244 6.41 -15.48 3.19
N SER A 245 5.44 -15.52 4.08
CA SER A 245 4.41 -16.56 4.06
C SER A 245 3.52 -16.41 2.82
N PRO A 246 2.91 -17.50 2.31
CA PRO A 246 1.92 -17.40 1.25
C PRO A 246 0.77 -16.46 1.62
N GLY A 247 0.22 -15.78 0.62
CA GLY A 247 -0.79 -14.74 0.76
C GLY A 247 -0.36 -13.37 0.23
N TRP A 248 0.89 -13.17 -0.21
CA TRP A 248 1.28 -11.89 -0.81
C TRP A 248 0.89 -11.77 -2.29
N GLU A 249 0.60 -10.54 -2.71
CA GLU A 249 0.29 -10.09 -4.06
C GLU A 249 1.16 -8.86 -4.41
N LEU A 250 1.80 -8.85 -5.56
CA LEU A 250 2.69 -7.79 -6.02
C LEU A 250 2.22 -7.30 -7.41
N PRO A 251 1.54 -6.14 -7.48
CA PRO A 251 1.16 -5.55 -8.75
C PRO A 251 2.38 -4.93 -9.46
N SER A 252 2.54 -5.21 -10.76
CA SER A 252 3.59 -4.58 -11.58
C SER A 252 3.17 -4.52 -13.05
N GLY A 253 3.02 -3.28 -13.56
CA GLY A 253 2.46 -3.04 -14.88
C GLY A 253 1.03 -3.58 -15.01
N GLN A 254 0.76 -4.37 -16.05
CA GLN A 254 -0.52 -5.05 -16.28
C GLN A 254 -0.65 -6.43 -15.59
N TYR A 255 0.34 -6.82 -14.79
CA TYR A 255 0.42 -8.16 -14.20
C TYR A 255 0.30 -8.11 -12.68
N LEU A 256 -0.29 -9.16 -12.13
CA LEU A 256 -0.26 -9.47 -10.71
C LEU A 256 0.62 -10.70 -10.49
N TYR A 257 1.64 -10.55 -9.66
CA TYR A 257 2.44 -11.66 -9.17
C TYR A 257 1.92 -12.05 -7.79
N PHE A 258 1.77 -13.32 -7.49
CA PHE A 258 1.22 -13.74 -6.21
C PHE A 258 1.74 -15.09 -5.77
N SER A 259 1.83 -15.27 -4.46
CA SER A 259 2.23 -16.54 -3.88
C SER A 259 1.14 -17.59 -3.98
N GLU A 260 1.54 -18.84 -4.24
CA GLU A 260 0.64 -19.99 -4.15
C GLU A 260 0.90 -20.81 -2.88
N THR A 261 2.16 -21.19 -2.71
CA THR A 261 2.66 -21.98 -1.59
C THR A 261 4.06 -21.49 -1.26
N LYS A 262 4.62 -21.91 -0.13
CA LYS A 262 5.94 -21.43 0.30
C LYS A 262 6.99 -21.70 -0.79
N GLY A 263 7.72 -20.67 -1.21
CA GLY A 263 8.72 -20.77 -2.27
C GLY A 263 8.14 -20.86 -3.69
N LYS A 264 6.83 -20.75 -3.91
CA LYS A 264 6.20 -20.79 -5.24
C LYS A 264 5.29 -19.59 -5.47
N TRP A 265 5.40 -19.03 -6.67
CA TRP A 265 4.61 -17.90 -7.12
C TRP A 265 4.08 -18.09 -8.54
N LYS A 266 3.04 -17.33 -8.87
CA LYS A 266 2.44 -17.23 -10.19
C LYS A 266 2.36 -15.78 -10.65
N LYS A 267 2.21 -15.63 -11.95
CA LYS A 267 1.97 -14.35 -12.62
C LYS A 267 0.76 -14.53 -13.53
N GLU A 268 -0.21 -13.63 -13.41
CA GLU A 268 -1.38 -13.57 -14.28
C GLU A 268 -1.62 -12.11 -14.70
N ARG A 269 -2.26 -11.89 -15.85
CA ARG A 269 -2.67 -10.53 -16.25
C ARG A 269 -3.85 -10.10 -15.38
N MET A 270 -3.85 -8.85 -14.93
CA MET A 270 -4.88 -8.35 -14.03
C MET A 270 -6.27 -8.36 -14.67
N ASN A 271 -6.38 -7.99 -15.96
CA ASN A 271 -7.65 -8.07 -16.68
C ASN A 271 -8.19 -9.51 -16.77
N GLU A 272 -7.33 -10.51 -17.02
CA GLU A 272 -7.72 -11.92 -17.08
C GLU A 272 -8.19 -12.45 -15.72
N ILE A 273 -7.52 -12.05 -14.62
CA ILE A 273 -7.97 -12.34 -13.26
C ILE A 273 -9.37 -11.76 -13.05
N PHE A 274 -9.57 -10.48 -13.39
CA PHE A 274 -10.86 -9.81 -13.22
C PHE A 274 -11.98 -10.51 -14.01
N GLU A 275 -11.76 -10.80 -15.30
CA GLU A 275 -12.75 -11.48 -16.15
C GLU A 275 -13.14 -12.86 -15.60
N LYS A 276 -12.16 -13.61 -15.08
CA LYS A 276 -12.40 -14.91 -14.45
C LYS A 276 -13.23 -14.79 -13.18
N GLU A 277 -12.88 -13.86 -12.29
CA GLU A 277 -13.64 -13.63 -11.05
C GLU A 277 -15.05 -13.11 -11.35
N GLU A 278 -15.19 -12.19 -12.30
CA GLU A 278 -16.49 -11.64 -12.72
C GLU A 278 -17.40 -12.73 -13.30
N LYS A 279 -16.85 -13.63 -14.13
CA LYS A 279 -17.60 -14.78 -14.65
C LYS A 279 -18.13 -15.67 -13.52
N GLN A 280 -17.28 -16.03 -12.55
CA GLN A 280 -17.69 -16.87 -11.42
C GLN A 280 -18.77 -16.20 -10.56
N VAL A 281 -18.63 -14.88 -10.34
CA VAL A 281 -19.63 -14.09 -9.62
C VAL A 281 -20.97 -14.10 -10.34
N LYS A 282 -20.99 -13.88 -11.65
CA LYS A 282 -22.21 -13.91 -12.48
C LYS A 282 -22.89 -15.28 -12.47
N GLU A 283 -22.10 -16.36 -12.52
CA GLU A 283 -22.61 -17.73 -12.44
C GLU A 283 -23.31 -18.00 -11.09
N ILE A 284 -22.66 -17.70 -9.96
CA ILE A 284 -23.27 -17.90 -8.63
C ILE A 284 -24.51 -17.00 -8.45
N PHE A 285 -24.42 -15.75 -8.91
CA PHE A 285 -25.54 -14.81 -8.80
C PHE A 285 -26.75 -15.24 -9.64
N SER A 286 -26.54 -15.86 -10.81
CA SER A 286 -27.63 -16.43 -11.62
C SER A 286 -28.34 -17.58 -10.90
N GLU A 287 -27.65 -18.37 -10.08
CA GLU A 287 -28.30 -19.40 -9.25
C GLU A 287 -29.15 -18.76 -8.15
N ILE A 288 -28.64 -17.70 -7.50
CA ILE A 288 -29.38 -16.93 -6.50
C ILE A 288 -30.65 -16.34 -7.10
N ASP A 289 -30.57 -15.73 -8.28
CA ASP A 289 -31.72 -15.17 -9.02
C ASP A 289 -32.81 -16.22 -9.24
N GLY A 290 -32.43 -17.48 -9.52
CA GLY A 290 -33.38 -18.58 -9.68
C GLY A 290 -34.08 -19.01 -8.38
N MET A 291 -33.52 -18.69 -7.21
CA MET A 291 -34.08 -19.07 -5.91
C MET A 291 -34.79 -17.93 -5.18
N ILE A 292 -34.46 -16.67 -5.50
CA ILE A 292 -34.85 -15.52 -4.67
C ILE A 292 -36.37 -15.30 -4.60
N GLY A 293 -37.12 -15.75 -5.61
CA GLY A 293 -38.60 -15.69 -5.64
C GLY A 293 -39.26 -16.39 -4.44
N ASP A 294 -38.67 -17.47 -3.92
CA ASP A 294 -39.18 -18.21 -2.76
C ASP A 294 -39.09 -17.39 -1.43
N PHE A 295 -38.42 -16.24 -1.49
CA PHE A 295 -38.10 -15.38 -0.35
C PHE A 295 -38.63 -13.95 -0.46
N GLU A 296 -39.50 -13.63 -1.43
CA GLU A 296 -40.05 -12.28 -1.62
C GLU A 296 -40.66 -11.66 -0.35
N LYS A 297 -41.29 -12.49 0.49
CA LYS A 297 -41.90 -12.05 1.76
C LYS A 297 -40.89 -11.88 2.90
N ASN A 298 -39.68 -12.44 2.77
CA ASN A 298 -38.60 -12.27 3.74
C ASN A 298 -37.80 -11.00 3.40
N LYS A 299 -38.21 -9.88 4.02
CA LYS A 299 -37.60 -8.55 3.79
C LYS A 299 -36.09 -8.53 4.02
N ALA A 300 -35.56 -9.30 4.97
CA ALA A 300 -34.13 -9.31 5.28
C ALA A 300 -33.32 -9.89 4.11
N ILE A 301 -33.70 -11.08 3.64
CA ILE A 301 -33.06 -11.75 2.49
C ILE A 301 -33.19 -10.90 1.23
N PHE A 302 -34.38 -10.34 0.97
CA PHE A 302 -34.61 -9.57 -0.25
C PHE A 302 -33.84 -8.23 -0.27
N ASN A 303 -33.67 -7.58 0.88
CA ASN A 303 -32.88 -6.35 0.97
C ASN A 303 -31.37 -6.64 0.78
N GLU A 304 -30.87 -7.74 1.34
CA GLU A 304 -29.49 -8.17 1.16
C GLU A 304 -29.20 -8.52 -0.31
N TYR A 305 -30.10 -9.27 -0.96
CA TYR A 305 -30.06 -9.53 -2.41
C TYR A 305 -29.96 -8.23 -3.23
N LYS A 306 -30.83 -7.25 -2.96
CA LYS A 306 -30.79 -5.95 -3.66
C LYS A 306 -29.45 -5.24 -3.46
N SER A 307 -28.93 -5.24 -2.24
CA SER A 307 -27.63 -4.61 -1.95
C SER A 307 -26.50 -5.29 -2.71
N ILE A 308 -26.48 -6.62 -2.76
CA ILE A 308 -25.49 -7.38 -3.54
C ILE A 308 -25.63 -7.07 -5.04
N LYS A 309 -26.85 -7.04 -5.57
CA LYS A 309 -27.12 -6.72 -6.97
C LYS A 309 -26.62 -5.33 -7.34
N GLU A 310 -26.93 -4.33 -6.52
CA GLU A 310 -26.46 -2.96 -6.73
C GLU A 310 -24.93 -2.88 -6.68
N ASN A 311 -24.27 -3.63 -5.79
CA ASN A 311 -22.81 -3.65 -5.72
C ASN A 311 -22.20 -4.30 -6.95
N LEU A 312 -22.80 -5.38 -7.48
CA LEU A 312 -22.37 -6.04 -8.71
C LEU A 312 -22.43 -5.08 -9.90
N GLU A 313 -23.50 -4.29 -9.99
CA GLU A 313 -23.68 -3.29 -11.02
C GLU A 313 -22.73 -2.08 -10.88
N LYS A 314 -22.08 -1.91 -9.72
CA LYS A 314 -21.22 -0.76 -9.37
C LYS A 314 -19.73 -1.03 -9.43
N ILE A 315 -19.27 -2.23 -9.81
CA ILE A 315 -17.83 -2.53 -9.94
C ILE A 315 -17.26 -1.76 -11.13
N TYR A 316 -16.95 -0.49 -10.88
CA TYR A 316 -16.33 0.46 -11.80
C TYR A 316 -15.11 1.05 -11.09
N GLY A 317 -14.11 0.23 -10.80
CA GLY A 317 -12.86 0.71 -10.20
C GLY A 317 -12.06 1.62 -11.15
N GLU A 318 -11.30 2.56 -10.58
CA GLU A 318 -10.40 3.46 -11.33
C GLU A 318 -9.14 2.73 -11.84
N SER A 319 -8.74 1.62 -11.21
CA SER A 319 -7.61 0.78 -11.61
C SER A 319 -7.95 -0.72 -11.61
N GLU A 320 -7.20 -1.53 -12.36
CA GLU A 320 -7.43 -2.99 -12.44
C GLU A 320 -7.27 -3.69 -11.09
N LEU A 321 -6.29 -3.29 -10.26
CA LEU A 321 -6.07 -3.85 -8.93
C LEU A 321 -7.27 -3.61 -8.00
N ILE A 322 -7.87 -2.42 -8.06
CA ILE A 322 -9.08 -2.09 -7.29
C ILE A 322 -10.23 -2.98 -7.73
N LYS A 323 -10.45 -3.10 -9.05
CA LYS A 323 -11.51 -3.96 -9.60
C LYS A 323 -11.36 -5.41 -9.15
N ILE A 324 -10.13 -5.96 -9.18
CA ILE A 324 -9.84 -7.32 -8.70
C ILE A 324 -10.16 -7.46 -7.21
N THR A 325 -9.78 -6.47 -6.40
CA THR A 325 -10.05 -6.51 -4.97
C THR A 325 -11.56 -6.46 -4.68
N GLU A 326 -12.28 -5.57 -5.36
CA GLU A 326 -13.73 -5.42 -5.21
C GLU A 326 -14.51 -6.66 -5.66
N ILE A 327 -14.15 -7.26 -6.80
CA ILE A 327 -14.84 -8.46 -7.30
C ILE A 327 -14.57 -9.68 -6.41
N LYS A 328 -13.36 -9.84 -5.87
CA LYS A 328 -13.04 -10.92 -4.91
C LYS A 328 -13.86 -10.78 -3.63
N GLU A 329 -13.94 -9.59 -3.05
CA GLU A 329 -14.78 -9.36 -1.86
C GLU A 329 -16.27 -9.57 -2.14
N LEU A 330 -16.74 -9.13 -3.31
CA LEU A 330 -18.15 -9.33 -3.69
C LEU A 330 -18.45 -10.82 -3.87
N LYS A 331 -17.53 -11.57 -4.45
CA LYS A 331 -17.64 -13.02 -4.60
C LYS A 331 -17.79 -13.72 -3.26
N ASP A 332 -16.97 -13.37 -2.26
CA ASP A 332 -17.09 -13.97 -0.92
C ASP A 332 -18.47 -13.70 -0.30
N LYS A 333 -18.96 -12.46 -0.40
CA LYS A 333 -20.31 -12.09 0.06
C LYS A 333 -21.41 -12.84 -0.67
N ILE A 334 -21.29 -12.99 -2.00
CA ILE A 334 -22.24 -13.71 -2.83
C ILE A 334 -22.25 -15.20 -2.47
N GLN A 335 -21.09 -15.80 -2.21
CA GLN A 335 -20.99 -17.19 -1.77
C GLN A 335 -21.63 -17.41 -0.40
N GLU A 336 -21.36 -16.53 0.57
CA GLU A 336 -22.01 -16.59 1.88
C GLU A 336 -23.53 -16.49 1.74
N PHE A 337 -24.01 -15.52 0.95
CA PHE A 337 -25.43 -15.31 0.70
C PHE A 337 -26.09 -16.48 -0.02
N TYR A 338 -25.40 -17.09 -1.00
CA TYR A 338 -25.85 -18.30 -1.67
C TYR A 338 -26.12 -19.45 -0.68
N TRP A 339 -25.16 -19.73 0.21
CA TRP A 339 -25.31 -20.79 1.21
C TRP A 339 -26.40 -20.48 2.23
N LYS A 340 -26.52 -19.22 2.63
CA LYS A 340 -27.62 -18.77 3.50
C LYS A 340 -28.99 -19.06 2.86
N ILE A 341 -29.18 -18.72 1.58
CA ILE A 341 -30.44 -19.01 0.88
C ILE A 341 -30.68 -20.53 0.77
N LYS A 342 -29.64 -21.29 0.43
CA LYS A 342 -29.75 -22.74 0.24
C LYS A 342 -30.18 -23.45 1.53
N ILE A 343 -29.58 -23.08 2.66
CA ILE A 343 -29.96 -23.58 3.99
C ILE A 343 -31.41 -23.20 4.29
N GLU A 344 -31.77 -21.93 4.16
CA GLU A 344 -33.14 -21.45 4.41
C GLU A 344 -34.20 -22.14 3.53
N LYS A 345 -33.82 -22.59 2.33
CA LYS A 345 -34.70 -23.34 1.43
C LYS A 345 -34.85 -24.81 1.83
N GLU A 346 -33.81 -25.42 2.38
CA GLU A 346 -33.83 -26.82 2.84
C GLU A 346 -34.59 -27.01 4.16
N PHE A 347 -34.66 -25.97 5.00
CA PHE A 347 -35.32 -26.00 6.32
C PHE A 347 -36.70 -25.31 6.37
N LYS A 348 -37.22 -24.84 5.23
CA LYS A 348 -38.64 -24.47 5.03
C LYS A 348 -39.45 -25.68 4.58
#